data_AF-A0AA94RH92-F1
#
_entry.id   AF-A0AA94RH92-F1
#
_cell.length_a   1.000
_cell.length_b   1.000
_cell.length_c   1.000
_cell.angle_alpha   90.00
_cell.angle_beta   90.00
_cell.angle_gamma   90.00
#
_symmetry.space_group_name_H-M   'P 1'
#
loop_
_entity.id
_entity.type
_entity.pdbx_description
1 polymer ?
#
loop_
_entity_poly.entity_id
_entity_poly.type
_entity_poly.pdbx_seq_one_letter_code
_entity_poly.pdbx_strand_id
1 'polypeptide(L)'
;MQIWIGRVSLAVSVLALGLAVASLLHTANWHVNANAVSAAGSFLAAAVALWIATSDRRLRKKDRDDADFTQAKLVIVWTVRRTEQPPWLQVMVRNKGSRPILDVTFVRLSVEDHDFLLPAPADNPLPVVDPNGDGNFIFYASDDLDDAFRRALLGVPYPPGMSVAGANQLKDKPTIVESTKFTATVQFTDANGNRWEKTASNPPMEQELPVRVGGRR
;
A
#
# COMPACT_ATOMS: atom_id res chain seq x y z
N MET A 1 26.12 10.79 -9.84
CA MET A 1 27.31 11.62 -9.52
C MET A 1 27.02 12.79 -8.56
N GLN A 2 25.77 13.08 -8.17
CA GLN A 2 25.43 14.14 -7.20
C GLN A 2 25.54 13.73 -5.70
N ILE A 3 25.49 12.43 -5.38
CA ILE A 3 25.53 11.93 -3.98
C ILE A 3 26.91 12.13 -3.33
N TRP A 4 27.98 12.26 -4.12
CA TRP A 4 29.34 12.45 -3.63
C TRP A 4 29.60 13.88 -3.12
N ILE A 5 28.96 14.88 -3.73
CA ILE A 5 29.16 16.31 -3.43
C ILE A 5 28.56 16.68 -2.06
N GLY A 6 27.42 16.09 -1.69
CA GLY A 6 26.80 16.33 -0.38
C GLY A 6 27.62 15.80 0.80
N ARG A 7 28.34 14.68 0.63
CA ARG A 7 29.18 14.09 1.68
C ARG A 7 30.45 14.91 1.93
N VAL A 8 31.02 15.51 0.88
CA VAL A 8 32.20 16.37 1.00
C VAL A 8 31.85 17.70 1.66
N SER A 9 30.76 18.34 1.25
CA SER A 9 30.36 19.66 1.79
C SER A 9 30.06 19.61 3.30
N LEU A 10 29.45 18.52 3.78
CA LEU A 10 29.07 18.38 5.19
C LEU A 10 30.26 18.00 6.09
N ALA A 11 31.22 17.22 5.57
CA ALA A 11 32.49 16.95 6.27
C ALA A 11 33.32 18.23 6.42
N VAL A 12 33.33 19.10 5.38
CA VAL A 12 33.99 20.41 5.44
C VAL A 12 33.33 21.31 6.49
N SER A 13 32.01 21.30 6.63
CA SER A 13 31.32 22.09 7.66
C SER A 13 31.61 21.63 9.10
N VAL A 14 31.71 20.32 9.34
CA VAL A 14 32.10 19.78 10.66
C VAL A 14 33.55 20.11 10.99
N LEU A 15 34.44 20.03 10.00
CA LEU A 15 35.84 20.42 10.14
C LEU A 15 35.96 21.93 10.43
N ALA A 16 35.19 22.75 9.71
CA ALA A 16 35.12 24.20 9.92
C ALA A 16 34.57 24.55 11.31
N LEU A 17 33.57 23.81 11.82
CA LEU A 17 33.05 23.99 13.17
C LEU A 17 34.09 23.62 14.23
N GLY A 18 34.83 22.51 14.04
CA GLY A 18 35.93 22.11 14.92
C GLY A 18 37.05 23.15 14.97
N LEU A 19 37.42 23.70 13.80
CA LEU A 19 38.42 24.77 13.71
C LEU A 19 37.92 26.10 14.30
N ALA A 20 36.65 26.44 14.13
CA ALA A 20 36.04 27.63 14.71
C ALA A 20 35.98 27.54 16.24
N VAL A 21 35.62 26.38 16.79
CA VAL A 21 35.64 26.15 18.25
C VAL A 21 37.07 26.23 18.79
N ALA A 22 38.05 25.65 18.09
CA ALA A 22 39.46 25.74 18.46
C ALA A 22 39.99 27.19 18.43
N SER A 23 39.57 28.02 17.45
CA SER A 23 40.00 29.42 17.39
C SER A 23 39.34 30.29 18.47
N LEU A 24 38.08 29.98 18.83
CA LEU A 24 37.36 30.65 19.92
C LEU A 24 37.97 30.31 21.29
N LEU A 25 38.43 29.06 21.46
CA LEU A 25 39.21 28.60 22.61
C LEU A 25 40.57 29.30 22.73
N HIS A 26 41.18 29.66 21.60
CA HIS A 26 42.52 30.28 21.57
C HIS A 26 42.49 31.80 21.77
N THR A 27 41.37 32.46 21.42
CA THR A 27 41.24 33.93 21.50
C THR A 27 40.74 34.41 22.85
N ALA A 28 39.99 33.59 23.58
CA ALA A 28 39.56 33.97 24.90
C ALA A 28 40.60 33.43 25.91
N ASN A 29 41.12 34.33 26.74
CA ASN A 29 42.34 34.18 27.52
C ASN A 29 42.07 33.51 28.88
N TRP A 30 41.42 32.34 28.87
CA TRP A 30 41.05 31.59 30.07
C TRP A 30 42.22 30.66 30.39
N HIS A 31 42.61 30.56 31.66
CA HIS A 31 43.52 29.51 32.13
C HIS A 31 42.82 28.15 32.01
N VAL A 32 42.67 27.67 30.79
CA VAL A 32 42.14 26.35 30.49
C VAL A 32 43.30 25.39 30.70
N ASN A 33 43.30 24.70 31.85
CA ASN A 33 44.15 23.53 32.05
C ASN A 33 44.06 22.64 30.80
N ALA A 34 45.20 22.25 30.22
CA ALA A 34 45.28 21.46 28.99
C ALA A 34 44.41 20.17 28.99
N ASN A 35 44.03 19.71 30.19
CA ASN A 35 43.09 18.62 30.43
C ASN A 35 41.65 18.92 29.97
N ALA A 36 41.19 20.18 29.98
CA ALA A 36 39.83 20.53 29.56
C ALA A 36 39.69 20.62 28.02
N VAL A 37 40.75 21.03 27.31
CA VAL A 37 40.78 21.07 25.84
C VAL A 37 40.81 19.65 25.25
N SER A 38 41.60 18.75 25.84
CA SER A 38 41.65 17.35 25.43
C SER A 38 40.32 16.62 25.69
N ALA A 39 39.67 16.88 26.83
CA ALA A 39 38.34 16.35 27.13
C ALA A 39 37.28 16.81 26.09
N ALA A 40 37.27 18.10 25.74
CA ALA A 40 36.34 18.63 24.73
C ALA A 40 36.53 18.00 23.34
N GLY A 41 37.78 17.72 22.94
CA GLY A 41 38.09 17.05 21.68
C GLY A 41 37.54 15.62 21.60
N SER A 42 37.65 14.85 22.68
CA SER A 42 37.12 13.47 22.74
C SER A 42 35.60 13.42 22.64
N PHE A 43 34.88 14.37 23.25
CA PHE A 43 33.40 14.43 23.14
C PHE A 43 32.92 14.76 21.73
N LEU A 44 33.59 15.68 21.03
CA LEU A 44 33.26 16.00 19.63
C LEU A 44 33.51 14.81 18.70
N ALA A 45 34.64 14.13 18.86
CA ALA A 45 34.94 12.92 18.09
C ALA A 45 33.89 11.83 18.33
N ALA A 46 33.48 11.60 19.58
CA ALA A 46 32.42 10.66 19.92
C ALA A 46 31.05 11.06 19.31
N ALA A 47 30.71 12.35 19.32
CA ALA A 47 29.47 12.84 18.72
C ALA A 47 29.45 12.65 17.20
N VAL A 48 30.56 12.93 16.51
CA VAL A 48 30.69 12.70 15.06
C VAL A 48 30.62 11.21 14.74
N ALA A 49 31.30 10.36 15.51
CA ALA A 49 31.23 8.91 15.33
C ALA A 49 29.79 8.38 15.51
N LEU A 50 29.08 8.85 16.54
CA LEU A 50 27.67 8.50 16.78
C LEU A 50 26.76 8.99 15.65
N TRP A 51 26.99 10.21 15.14
CA TRP A 51 26.24 10.75 14.00
C TRP A 51 26.45 9.90 12.74
N ILE A 52 27.69 9.54 12.42
CA ILE A 52 28.00 8.68 11.26
C ILE A 52 27.33 7.31 11.42
N ALA A 53 27.44 6.70 12.59
CA ALA A 53 26.84 5.40 12.89
C ALA A 53 25.31 5.42 12.74
N THR A 54 24.65 6.49 13.23
CA THR A 54 23.19 6.62 13.11
C THR A 54 22.75 7.00 11.69
N SER A 55 23.51 7.82 10.98
CA SER A 55 23.22 8.24 9.60
C SER A 55 23.27 7.07 8.61
N ASP A 56 24.30 6.23 8.70
CA ASP A 56 24.43 5.04 7.87
C ASP A 56 23.25 4.05 8.09
N ARG A 57 22.83 3.86 9.34
CA ARG A 57 21.64 3.05 9.66
C ARG A 57 20.37 3.62 9.04
N ARG A 58 20.22 4.96 9.00
CA ARG A 58 19.07 5.64 8.39
C ARG A 58 19.04 5.46 6.88
N LEU A 59 20.19 5.59 6.21
CA LEU A 59 20.28 5.41 4.75
C LEU A 59 19.90 3.98 4.35
N ARG A 60 20.49 2.96 4.99
CA ARG A 60 20.14 1.56 4.70
C ARG A 60 18.69 1.22 5.04
N LYS A 61 18.09 1.93 6.00
CA LYS A 61 16.66 1.78 6.29
C LYS A 61 15.83 2.36 5.14
N LYS A 62 16.16 3.58 4.70
CA LYS A 62 15.49 4.21 3.55
C LYS A 62 15.59 3.36 2.29
N ASP A 63 16.78 2.87 1.95
CA ASP A 63 16.98 2.05 0.75
C ASP A 63 16.13 0.76 0.79
N ARG A 64 15.96 0.17 1.99
CA ARG A 64 15.06 -0.97 2.19
C ARG A 64 13.59 -0.59 2.08
N ASP A 65 13.17 0.49 2.72
CA ASP A 65 11.79 0.98 2.64
C ASP A 65 11.41 1.33 1.19
N ASP A 66 12.33 1.93 0.42
CA ASP A 66 12.14 2.26 -1.01
C ASP A 66 12.05 0.99 -1.88
N ALA A 67 12.87 -0.03 -1.59
CA ALA A 67 12.81 -1.32 -2.27
C ALA A 67 11.49 -2.07 -1.97
N ASP A 68 11.06 -2.07 -0.70
CA ASP A 68 9.82 -2.70 -0.26
C ASP A 68 8.60 -2.02 -0.89
N PHE A 69 8.60 -0.68 -0.94
CA PHE A 69 7.58 0.10 -1.63
C PHE A 69 7.54 -0.17 -3.13
N THR A 70 8.72 -0.27 -3.77
CA THR A 70 8.82 -0.60 -5.20
C THR A 70 8.22 -1.97 -5.50
N GLN A 71 8.44 -2.96 -4.63
CA GLN A 71 7.84 -4.28 -4.77
C GLN A 71 6.32 -4.23 -4.59
N ALA A 72 5.82 -3.54 -3.56
CA ALA A 72 4.39 -3.40 -3.31
C ALA A 72 3.65 -2.75 -4.49
N LYS A 73 4.31 -1.84 -5.22
CA LYS A 73 3.75 -1.20 -6.42
C LYS A 73 3.42 -2.20 -7.53
N LEU A 74 4.13 -3.32 -7.59
CA LEU A 74 3.96 -4.37 -8.60
C LEU A 74 2.72 -5.27 -8.35
N VAL A 75 2.05 -5.13 -7.21
CA VAL A 75 0.77 -5.79 -6.98
C VAL A 75 -0.30 -5.04 -7.76
N ILE A 76 -0.97 -5.69 -8.69
CA ILE A 76 -2.00 -5.10 -9.56
C ILE A 76 -3.35 -5.59 -9.07
N VAL A 77 -4.29 -4.67 -8.81
CA VAL A 77 -5.67 -5.01 -8.44
C VAL A 77 -6.60 -4.52 -9.55
N TRP A 78 -7.58 -5.32 -9.93
CA TRP A 78 -8.64 -4.90 -10.84
C TRP A 78 -9.89 -5.72 -10.60
N THR A 79 -11.02 -5.25 -11.12
CA THR A 79 -12.30 -5.92 -10.96
C THR A 79 -12.85 -6.32 -12.32
N VAL A 80 -13.48 -7.48 -12.40
CA VAL A 80 -14.11 -7.99 -13.61
C VAL A 80 -15.54 -8.42 -13.28
N ARG A 81 -16.51 -7.86 -14.01
CA ARG A 81 -17.86 -8.42 -14.06
C ARG A 81 -17.87 -9.52 -15.13
N ARG A 82 -18.28 -10.72 -14.76
CA ARG A 82 -18.56 -11.80 -15.72
C ARG A 82 -20.05 -11.85 -15.99
N THR A 83 -20.39 -11.97 -17.27
CA THR A 83 -21.77 -12.01 -17.77
C THR A 83 -22.26 -13.43 -18.01
N GLU A 84 -21.43 -14.45 -17.72
CA GLU A 84 -21.83 -15.86 -17.68
C GLU A 84 -22.99 -16.06 -16.70
N GLN A 85 -23.89 -17.02 -16.94
CA GLN A 85 -25.06 -17.22 -16.07
C GLN A 85 -24.76 -18.25 -14.97
N PRO A 86 -24.92 -17.89 -13.67
CA PRO A 86 -25.29 -16.58 -13.13
C PRO A 86 -24.12 -15.58 -13.13
N PRO A 87 -24.36 -14.28 -13.42
CA PRO A 87 -23.31 -13.28 -13.43
C PRO A 87 -22.69 -13.14 -12.05
N TRP A 88 -21.40 -12.90 -12.02
CA TRP A 88 -20.64 -12.69 -10.80
C TRP A 88 -19.65 -11.54 -10.97
N LEU A 89 -19.22 -11.01 -9.83
CA LEU A 89 -18.17 -9.99 -9.76
C LEU A 89 -16.91 -10.61 -9.18
N GLN A 90 -15.77 -10.31 -9.78
CA GLN A 90 -14.48 -10.85 -9.36
C GLN A 90 -13.51 -9.70 -9.10
N VAL A 91 -12.89 -9.66 -7.92
CA VAL A 91 -11.74 -8.82 -7.65
C VAL A 91 -10.49 -9.67 -7.85
N MET A 92 -9.64 -9.29 -8.79
CA MET A 92 -8.40 -9.96 -9.12
C MET A 92 -7.22 -9.21 -8.51
N VAL A 93 -6.26 -9.97 -8.00
CA VAL A 93 -5.00 -9.50 -7.46
C VAL A 93 -3.89 -10.25 -8.17
N ARG A 94 -2.99 -9.55 -8.85
CA ARG A 94 -1.82 -10.16 -9.50
C ARG A 94 -0.56 -9.62 -8.90
N ASN A 95 0.32 -10.52 -8.51
CA ASN A 95 1.64 -10.16 -8.04
C ASN A 95 2.62 -10.14 -9.21
N LYS A 96 2.97 -8.98 -9.76
CA LYS A 96 4.05 -8.87 -10.77
C LYS A 96 5.46 -8.78 -10.16
N GLY A 97 5.56 -8.91 -8.84
CA GLY A 97 6.83 -8.94 -8.13
C GLY A 97 7.54 -10.28 -8.26
N SER A 98 8.84 -10.27 -7.95
CA SER A 98 9.69 -11.47 -7.88
C SER A 98 9.57 -12.27 -6.57
N ARG A 99 8.77 -11.79 -5.61
CA ARG A 99 8.60 -12.40 -4.28
C ARG A 99 7.11 -12.60 -4.01
N PRO A 100 6.70 -13.66 -3.30
CA PRO A 100 5.31 -13.88 -2.94
C PRO A 100 4.81 -12.75 -2.03
N ILE A 101 3.50 -12.51 -2.09
CA ILE A 101 2.76 -11.71 -1.11
C ILE A 101 1.88 -12.66 -0.30
N LEU A 102 1.64 -12.32 0.95
CA LEU A 102 0.99 -13.15 1.96
C LEU A 102 -0.27 -12.46 2.49
N ASP A 103 -1.16 -13.23 3.09
CA ASP A 103 -2.36 -12.75 3.81
C ASP A 103 -3.16 -11.72 3.00
N VAL A 104 -3.34 -11.98 1.70
CA VAL A 104 -4.06 -11.06 0.82
C VAL A 104 -5.51 -11.07 1.25
N THR A 105 -5.97 -9.94 1.77
CA THR A 105 -7.25 -9.79 2.41
C THR A 105 -8.09 -8.79 1.63
N PHE A 106 -9.29 -9.21 1.23
CA PHE A 106 -10.28 -8.28 0.70
C PHE A 106 -10.78 -7.37 1.82
N VAL A 107 -10.72 -6.05 1.61
CA VAL A 107 -11.14 -5.04 2.59
C VAL A 107 -12.50 -4.47 2.25
N ARG A 108 -12.69 -4.03 1.00
CA ARG A 108 -13.90 -3.32 0.58
C ARG A 108 -14.06 -3.33 -0.93
N LEU A 109 -15.31 -3.32 -1.38
CA LEU A 109 -15.70 -3.08 -2.75
C LEU A 109 -16.80 -2.03 -2.76
N SER A 110 -16.56 -0.93 -3.45
CA SER A 110 -17.56 0.09 -3.72
C SER A 110 -17.99 -0.03 -5.18
N VAL A 111 -19.29 0.04 -5.40
CA VAL A 111 -19.91 0.03 -6.72
C VAL A 111 -20.47 1.44 -6.95
N GLU A 112 -20.18 2.03 -8.10
CA GLU A 112 -20.72 3.35 -8.45
C GLU A 112 -22.25 3.39 -8.36
N ASP A 113 -22.78 4.48 -7.82
CA ASP A 113 -24.20 4.73 -7.58
C ASP A 113 -24.92 3.71 -6.67
N HIS A 114 -24.15 2.94 -5.90
CA HIS A 114 -24.68 1.91 -5.01
C HIS A 114 -23.95 1.85 -3.67
N ASP A 115 -24.72 1.79 -2.58
CA ASP A 115 -24.21 1.64 -1.22
C ASP A 115 -24.45 0.20 -0.73
N PHE A 116 -23.67 -0.74 -1.25
CA PHE A 116 -23.73 -2.14 -0.83
C PHE A 116 -22.73 -2.42 0.27
N LEU A 117 -23.17 -3.15 1.30
CA LEU A 117 -22.28 -3.76 2.27
C LEU A 117 -21.99 -5.19 1.84
N LEU A 118 -20.97 -5.36 0.99
CA LEU A 118 -20.55 -6.68 0.56
C LEU A 118 -19.71 -7.36 1.66
N PRO A 119 -20.14 -8.53 2.17
CA PRO A 119 -19.33 -9.29 3.11
C PRO A 119 -18.02 -9.73 2.46
N ALA A 120 -17.03 -10.03 3.29
CA ALA A 120 -15.83 -10.72 2.84
C ALA A 120 -16.21 -12.05 2.15
N PRO A 121 -15.64 -12.37 0.98
CA PRO A 121 -15.88 -13.65 0.33
C PRO A 121 -15.28 -14.81 1.14
N ALA A 122 -15.79 -16.03 0.93
CA ALA A 122 -15.41 -17.20 1.72
C ALA A 122 -13.91 -17.53 1.65
N ASP A 123 -13.27 -17.25 0.53
CA ASP A 123 -11.83 -17.49 0.30
C ASP A 123 -10.93 -16.36 0.87
N ASN A 124 -11.47 -15.49 1.72
CA ASN A 124 -10.75 -14.38 2.35
C ASN A 124 -10.26 -14.77 3.77
N PRO A 125 -8.95 -14.67 4.09
CA PRO A 125 -7.85 -14.21 3.25
C PRO A 125 -7.25 -15.30 2.35
N LEU A 126 -6.68 -14.87 1.21
CA LEU A 126 -5.84 -15.72 0.39
C LEU A 126 -4.44 -15.80 1.06
N PRO A 127 -3.97 -16.99 1.44
CA PRO A 127 -2.78 -17.13 2.28
C PRO A 127 -1.51 -16.69 1.55
N VAL A 128 -1.38 -17.03 0.27
CA VAL A 128 -0.20 -16.74 -0.56
C VAL A 128 -0.63 -16.43 -1.98
N VAL A 129 -0.03 -15.39 -2.57
CA VAL A 129 -0.05 -15.14 -4.02
C VAL A 129 1.39 -15.12 -4.52
N ASP A 130 1.75 -16.15 -5.27
CA ASP A 130 3.10 -16.40 -5.78
C ASP A 130 3.59 -15.30 -6.74
N PRO A 131 4.91 -15.21 -6.98
CA PRO A 131 5.48 -14.37 -8.03
C PRO A 131 4.83 -14.66 -9.38
N ASN A 132 4.33 -13.63 -10.06
CA ASN A 132 3.53 -13.72 -11.29
C ASN A 132 2.22 -14.51 -11.16
N GLY A 133 1.82 -14.87 -9.95
CA GLY A 133 0.57 -15.54 -9.64
C GLY A 133 -0.61 -14.59 -9.55
N ASP A 134 -1.80 -15.20 -9.61
CA ASP A 134 -3.09 -14.55 -9.52
C ASP A 134 -3.85 -15.05 -8.29
N GLY A 135 -4.39 -14.13 -7.51
CA GLY A 135 -5.40 -14.36 -6.49
C GLY A 135 -6.72 -13.74 -6.92
N ASN A 136 -7.83 -14.34 -6.51
CA ASN A 136 -9.15 -13.82 -6.83
C ASN A 136 -10.11 -13.91 -5.66
N PHE A 137 -10.99 -12.93 -5.58
CA PHE A 137 -12.12 -12.90 -4.66
C PHE A 137 -13.39 -12.86 -5.51
N ILE A 138 -14.27 -13.84 -5.35
CA ILE A 138 -15.47 -13.99 -6.18
C ILE A 138 -16.70 -13.68 -5.35
N PHE A 139 -17.55 -12.80 -5.90
CA PHE A 139 -18.84 -12.40 -5.35
C PHE A 139 -19.92 -12.94 -6.27
N TYR A 140 -20.50 -14.07 -5.87
CA TYR A 140 -21.64 -14.67 -6.54
C TYR A 140 -22.91 -13.92 -6.17
N ALA A 141 -23.83 -13.72 -7.11
CA ALA A 141 -25.20 -13.34 -6.78
C ALA A 141 -25.96 -14.52 -6.14
N SER A 142 -25.47 -15.03 -5.01
CA SER A 142 -26.12 -16.05 -4.19
C SER A 142 -27.04 -15.42 -3.16
N ASP A 143 -27.91 -16.24 -2.57
CA ASP A 143 -28.90 -15.83 -1.58
C ASP A 143 -28.28 -15.30 -0.27
N ASP A 144 -26.98 -15.55 -0.04
CA ASP A 144 -26.24 -15.10 1.15
C ASP A 144 -25.72 -13.66 1.03
N LEU A 145 -25.75 -13.06 -0.18
CA LEU A 145 -25.42 -11.64 -0.37
C LEU A 145 -26.65 -10.75 -0.19
N ASP A 146 -26.39 -9.47 0.06
CA ASP A 146 -27.42 -8.42 0.10
C ASP A 146 -28.35 -8.51 -1.12
N ASP A 147 -29.66 -8.65 -0.88
CA ASP A 147 -30.67 -8.74 -1.94
C ASP A 147 -30.63 -7.52 -2.87
N ALA A 148 -30.18 -6.37 -2.37
CA ALA A 148 -29.95 -5.18 -3.17
C ALA A 148 -28.83 -5.38 -4.20
N PHE A 149 -27.70 -5.98 -3.80
CA PHE A 149 -26.60 -6.29 -4.73
C PHE A 149 -27.05 -7.32 -5.77
N ARG A 150 -27.76 -8.36 -5.32
CA ARG A 150 -28.28 -9.41 -6.19
C ARG A 150 -29.23 -8.83 -7.27
N ARG A 151 -30.18 -7.98 -6.87
CA ARG A 151 -31.08 -7.27 -7.80
C ARG A 151 -30.35 -6.30 -8.72
N ALA A 152 -29.35 -5.59 -8.20
CA ALA A 152 -28.56 -4.68 -9.02
C ALA A 152 -27.74 -5.41 -10.09
N LEU A 153 -27.26 -6.64 -9.78
CA LEU A 153 -26.48 -7.46 -10.71
C LEU A 153 -27.34 -8.27 -11.69
N LEU A 154 -28.46 -8.84 -11.22
CA LEU A 154 -29.34 -9.75 -11.99
C LEU A 154 -30.59 -9.08 -12.58
N GLY A 155 -31.02 -7.95 -12.04
CA GLY A 155 -32.40 -7.50 -12.14
C GLY A 155 -33.34 -8.30 -11.23
N VAL A 156 -34.63 -7.99 -11.25
CA VAL A 156 -35.64 -8.75 -10.49
C VAL A 156 -36.04 -10.02 -11.25
N PRO A 157 -35.90 -11.23 -10.67
CA PRO A 157 -36.40 -12.45 -11.30
C PRO A 157 -37.93 -12.47 -11.35
N TYR A 158 -38.51 -13.07 -12.40
CA TYR A 158 -39.96 -13.30 -12.46
C TYR A 158 -40.39 -14.17 -11.28
N PRO A 159 -41.48 -13.83 -10.58
CA PRO A 159 -42.11 -14.77 -9.66
C PRO A 159 -42.48 -16.05 -10.41
N PRO A 160 -42.21 -17.23 -9.83
CA PRO A 160 -42.66 -18.49 -10.41
C PRO A 160 -44.17 -18.45 -10.65
N GLY A 161 -44.61 -18.65 -11.90
CA GLY A 161 -46.03 -18.68 -12.27
C GLY A 161 -46.63 -17.39 -12.84
N MET A 162 -45.85 -16.32 -13.03
CA MET A 162 -46.36 -15.10 -13.68
C MET A 162 -46.31 -15.22 -15.22
N SER A 163 -47.44 -15.01 -15.90
CA SER A 163 -47.53 -15.09 -17.36
C SER A 163 -46.90 -13.86 -18.03
N VAL A 164 -46.26 -14.08 -19.19
CA VAL A 164 -45.52 -13.07 -19.98
C VAL A 164 -46.39 -11.87 -20.41
N ALA A 165 -47.72 -11.97 -20.31
CA ALA A 165 -48.66 -10.92 -20.71
C ALA A 165 -48.71 -9.71 -19.74
N GLY A 166 -48.35 -9.88 -18.46
CA GLY A 166 -48.22 -8.77 -17.48
C GLY A 166 -46.77 -8.31 -17.25
N ALA A 167 -45.82 -8.98 -17.89
CA ALA A 167 -44.38 -8.90 -17.65
C ALA A 167 -43.71 -7.56 -18.03
N ASN A 168 -44.41 -6.71 -18.78
CA ASN A 168 -43.87 -5.44 -19.24
C ASN A 168 -43.79 -4.36 -18.15
N GLN A 169 -44.32 -4.60 -16.93
CA GLN A 169 -44.39 -3.59 -15.87
C GLN A 169 -43.43 -3.80 -14.68
N LEU A 170 -42.75 -4.94 -14.57
CA LEU A 170 -41.76 -5.20 -13.50
C LEU A 170 -40.42 -5.62 -14.12
N LYS A 171 -39.80 -4.68 -14.85
CA LYS A 171 -38.52 -4.89 -15.52
C LYS A 171 -37.47 -3.99 -14.89
N ASP A 172 -37.17 -4.21 -13.62
CA ASP A 172 -35.97 -3.65 -13.01
C ASP A 172 -34.78 -4.32 -13.69
N LYS A 173 -34.26 -3.64 -14.71
CA LYS A 173 -33.05 -4.05 -15.43
C LYS A 173 -31.88 -4.05 -14.44
N PRO A 174 -30.85 -4.88 -14.65
CA PRO A 174 -29.60 -4.75 -13.92
C PRO A 174 -29.10 -3.31 -13.99
N THR A 175 -28.83 -2.71 -12.84
CA THR A 175 -28.22 -1.37 -12.73
C THR A 175 -26.70 -1.47 -12.78
N ILE A 176 -26.14 -2.60 -12.36
CA ILE A 176 -24.74 -2.94 -12.55
C ILE A 176 -24.55 -3.49 -13.96
N VAL A 177 -23.95 -2.68 -14.81
CA VAL A 177 -23.67 -2.96 -16.22
C VAL A 177 -22.16 -3.00 -16.48
N GLU A 178 -21.75 -3.26 -17.72
CA GLU A 178 -20.33 -3.34 -18.08
C GLU A 178 -19.57 -2.02 -17.89
N SER A 179 -20.28 -0.88 -17.98
CA SER A 179 -19.71 0.45 -17.77
C SER A 179 -19.69 0.90 -16.31
N THR A 180 -20.29 0.14 -15.38
CA THR A 180 -20.34 0.51 -13.95
C THR A 180 -18.92 0.51 -13.38
N LYS A 181 -18.53 1.62 -12.74
CA LYS A 181 -17.24 1.70 -12.06
C LYS A 181 -17.27 0.91 -10.75
N PHE A 182 -16.21 0.14 -10.54
CA PHE A 182 -15.99 -0.60 -9.29
C PHE A 182 -14.68 -0.13 -8.69
N THR A 183 -14.67 0.09 -7.38
CA THR A 183 -13.47 0.45 -6.61
C THR A 183 -13.22 -0.62 -5.56
N ALA A 184 -12.18 -1.42 -5.75
CA ALA A 184 -11.79 -2.48 -4.81
C ALA A 184 -10.58 -2.05 -3.99
N THR A 185 -10.62 -2.35 -2.70
CA THR A 185 -9.51 -2.18 -1.76
C THR A 185 -9.09 -3.55 -1.23
N VAL A 186 -7.80 -3.84 -1.34
CA VAL A 186 -7.17 -5.09 -0.88
C VAL A 186 -5.99 -4.76 0.02
N GLN A 187 -5.84 -5.49 1.11
CA GLN A 187 -4.68 -5.46 1.98
C GLN A 187 -3.81 -6.70 1.73
N PHE A 188 -2.49 -6.58 1.84
CA PHE A 188 -1.58 -7.72 1.75
C PHE A 188 -0.33 -7.49 2.58
N THR A 189 0.38 -8.57 2.89
CA THR A 189 1.67 -8.57 3.57
C THR A 189 2.77 -8.91 2.57
N ASP A 190 3.86 -8.15 2.52
CA ASP A 190 5.01 -8.50 1.69
C ASP A 190 5.92 -9.55 2.36
N ALA A 191 6.90 -10.07 1.61
CA ALA A 191 7.85 -11.07 2.12
C ALA A 191 8.71 -10.59 3.30
N ASN A 192 8.77 -9.28 3.58
CA ASN A 192 9.49 -8.72 4.72
C ASN A 192 8.56 -8.44 5.92
N GLY A 193 7.27 -8.80 5.83
CA GLY A 193 6.27 -8.60 6.86
C GLY A 193 5.63 -7.21 6.87
N ASN A 194 5.87 -6.36 5.87
CA ASN A 194 5.19 -5.07 5.79
C ASN A 194 3.78 -5.23 5.27
N ARG A 195 2.82 -4.52 5.88
CA ARG A 195 1.43 -4.49 5.43
C ARG A 195 1.17 -3.31 4.52
N TRP A 196 0.51 -3.60 3.40
CA TRP A 196 0.18 -2.65 2.36
C TRP A 196 -1.31 -2.74 2.05
N GLU A 197 -1.92 -1.62 1.71
CA GLU A 197 -3.26 -1.55 1.17
C GLU A 197 -3.20 -0.92 -0.22
N LYS A 198 -3.96 -1.48 -1.15
CA LYS A 198 -4.03 -0.97 -2.51
C LYS A 198 -5.49 -0.88 -2.94
N THR A 199 -5.83 0.28 -3.48
CA THR A 199 -7.13 0.58 -4.06
C THR A 199 -7.00 0.69 -5.58
N ALA A 200 -7.94 0.08 -6.30
CA ALA A 200 -7.99 0.15 -7.76
C ALA A 200 -9.43 0.28 -8.25
N SER A 201 -9.60 1.10 -9.29
CA SER A 201 -10.88 1.25 -9.99
C SER A 201 -10.90 0.53 -11.35
N ASN A 202 -12.07 0.09 -11.80
CA ASN A 202 -12.28 -0.40 -13.18
C ASN A 202 -13.17 0.58 -13.99
N PRO A 203 -12.92 0.83 -15.30
CA PRO A 203 -11.79 0.36 -16.11
C PRO A 203 -10.43 0.75 -15.49
N PRO A 204 -9.34 -0.01 -15.72
CA PRO A 204 -8.10 -0.01 -14.93
C PRO A 204 -7.25 1.27 -15.04
N MET A 205 -7.86 2.40 -15.41
CA MET A 205 -7.19 3.66 -15.68
C MET A 205 -6.59 4.31 -14.44
N GLU A 206 -7.03 3.94 -13.23
CA GLU A 206 -6.54 4.56 -12.00
C GLU A 206 -6.32 3.51 -10.90
N GLN A 207 -5.05 3.18 -10.69
CA GLN A 207 -4.60 2.44 -9.51
C GLN A 207 -3.89 3.41 -8.58
N GLU A 208 -4.33 3.43 -7.33
CA GLU A 208 -3.63 4.20 -6.30
C GLU A 208 -2.32 3.50 -5.95
N LEU A 209 -1.34 4.31 -5.51
CA LEU A 209 -0.11 3.77 -4.97
C LEU A 209 -0.42 2.99 -3.68
N PRO A 210 0.27 1.86 -3.44
CA PRO A 210 0.07 1.12 -2.20
C PRO A 210 0.42 2.00 -1.01
N VAL A 211 -0.46 2.03 -0.01
CA VAL A 211 -0.26 2.76 1.24
C VAL A 211 0.13 1.76 2.31
N ARG A 212 1.18 2.07 3.09
CA ARG A 212 1.59 1.21 4.21
C ARG A 212 0.54 1.32 5.32
N VAL A 213 -0.20 0.26 5.58
CA VAL A 213 -1.28 0.27 6.58
C VAL A 213 -0.73 -0.22 7.91
N GLY A 214 -0.50 0.74 8.80
CA GLY A 214 -0.15 0.48 10.18
C GLY A 214 1.17 -0.28 10.34
N GLY A 215 2.24 0.44 10.67
CA GLY A 215 3.33 -0.17 11.43
C GLY A 215 2.81 -0.42 12.85
N ARG A 216 2.47 -1.66 13.17
CA ARG A 216 2.15 -2.10 14.54
C ARG A 216 2.71 -3.51 14.69
N ARG A 217 3.36 -3.88 15.79
CA ARG A 217 3.39 -3.38 17.17
C ARG A 217 4.72 -3.77 17.77
#